data_AF-A0A4R4K339-F1
#
_entry.id   AF-A0A4R4K339-F1
#
_cell.length_a   1.000
_cell.length_b   1.000
_cell.length_c   1.000
_cell.angle_alpha   90.00
_cell.angle_beta   90.00
_cell.angle_gamma   90.00
#
_symmetry.space_group_name_H-M   'P 1'
#
loop_
_entity.id
_entity.type
_entity.pdbx_description
1 polymer ?
#
loop_
_entity_poly.entity_id
_entity_poly.type
_entity_poly.pdbx_seq_one_letter_code
_entity_poly.pdbx_strand_id
1 'polypeptide(L)'
;MWEALLRTFLILLLKLTTLEKIVISCTKKAPKIRGIIKQLNINNYALKMSALVNNRGSTLNDALVCTLYYCGLLSRPFRVIYRNVLLATLSLATLCGLLLTPPSLAQTEIPLTTSDIRTSIGPVVKGGVYNYAPSVMLDGVYRMWWCGSDRTHPGDHIFYAESSSLDGPFRARRGKDAYQIVFSPNKEANAFDKVHTCDPSVIRVNGTYYMYYGGWNSIRTETSGITKIGLATSPDGINWTRANNGNPIILPANKKLDGNPYGAGQPSVSYLNGMFYLMYTDTTGANSLDKIYGGGGQYVLRSPDPTFQSEVEELASNGFVTKTEENHTEYRQNYWVSVDMQFSDALNAWIVAHNDGSRLSLSFYPPDFSTKIYNDVQLSTSTVEGPGIVSRPDKHSVVSSTGQCSTLPIDVINATARNFPRMSPTNLAHIGIDVSAGMNCESMLPSQIANIYEGYGIKAAGLPLTFVVSGTRFQVDSIRPMKFLTKNFIEVTPEIFHAIPYGASLKVGAPVIGTTGQPAAFLLESAKWPVSGPKIIRDNKSSIKMVPLAEYDSYPTKHSLYLVQ
;
A
#
# COMPACT_ATOMS: atom_id res chain seq x y z
N MET A 1 0.73 -19.61 51.10
CA MET A 1 0.73 -20.18 49.72
C MET A 1 1.99 -19.81 48.95
N TRP A 2 2.45 -18.55 49.01
CA TRP A 2 3.71 -18.10 48.37
C TRP A 2 5.00 -18.71 48.96
N GLU A 3 5.10 -18.93 50.27
CA GLU A 3 6.30 -19.55 50.87
C GLU A 3 6.49 -21.03 50.49
N ALA A 4 5.40 -21.76 50.23
CA ALA A 4 5.45 -23.15 49.81
C ALA A 4 5.99 -23.28 48.38
N LEU A 5 5.56 -22.39 47.47
CA LEU A 5 6.02 -22.33 46.08
C LEU A 5 7.50 -21.91 45.99
N LEU A 6 7.94 -20.96 46.81
CA LEU A 6 9.34 -20.52 46.85
C LEU A 6 10.28 -21.63 47.34
N ARG A 7 9.87 -22.42 48.35
CA ARG A 7 10.63 -23.59 48.84
C ARG A 7 10.73 -24.69 47.76
N THR A 8 9.66 -24.96 47.01
CA THR A 8 9.69 -25.96 45.94
C THR A 8 10.59 -25.53 44.78
N PHE A 9 10.61 -24.23 44.45
CA PHE A 9 11.45 -23.67 43.38
C PHE A 9 12.95 -23.70 43.74
N LEU A 10 13.31 -23.36 44.98
CA LEU A 10 14.69 -23.45 45.48
C LEU A 10 15.21 -24.91 45.55
N ILE A 11 14.36 -25.87 45.90
CA ILE A 11 14.71 -27.31 45.88
C ILE A 11 14.95 -27.82 44.45
N LEU A 12 14.22 -27.28 43.46
CA LEU A 12 14.44 -27.62 42.04
C LEU A 12 15.76 -27.07 41.50
N LEU A 13 16.11 -25.83 41.85
CA LEU A 13 17.38 -25.18 41.47
C LEU A 13 18.62 -25.86 42.08
N LEU A 14 18.52 -26.34 43.32
CA LEU A 14 19.57 -27.14 43.97
C LEU A 14 19.78 -28.53 43.30
N LYS A 15 18.71 -29.12 42.73
CA LYS A 15 18.80 -30.39 42.00
C LYS A 15 19.37 -30.23 40.58
N LEU A 16 19.09 -29.12 39.90
CA LEU A 16 19.61 -28.80 38.56
C LEU A 16 21.12 -28.53 38.58
N THR A 17 21.62 -27.80 39.58
CA THR A 17 23.06 -27.53 39.76
C THR A 17 23.87 -28.79 40.12
N THR A 18 23.22 -29.80 40.69
CA THR A 18 23.83 -31.13 40.94
C THR A 18 23.90 -31.97 39.65
N LEU A 19 22.94 -31.80 38.74
CA LEU A 19 22.89 -32.48 37.43
C LEU A 19 23.98 -31.97 36.47
N GLU A 20 24.21 -30.65 36.42
CA GLU A 20 25.31 -30.05 35.63
C GLU A 20 26.68 -30.59 36.04
N LYS A 21 26.93 -30.75 37.35
CA LYS A 21 28.20 -31.31 37.86
C LYS A 21 28.40 -32.79 37.49
N ILE A 22 27.31 -33.57 37.36
CA ILE A 22 27.36 -34.99 36.96
C ILE A 22 27.61 -35.14 35.45
N VAL A 23 27.02 -34.28 34.62
CA VAL A 23 27.20 -34.27 33.16
C VAL A 23 28.62 -33.81 32.77
N ILE A 24 29.18 -32.82 33.48
CA ILE A 24 30.57 -32.37 33.30
C ILE A 24 31.60 -33.44 33.71
N SER A 25 31.26 -34.30 34.69
CA SER A 25 32.13 -35.42 35.10
C SER A 25 32.15 -36.57 34.07
N CYS A 26 31.02 -36.83 33.39
CA CYS A 26 30.93 -37.90 32.39
C CYS A 26 31.65 -37.59 31.07
N THR A 27 31.73 -36.31 30.66
CA THR A 27 32.37 -35.90 29.41
C THR A 27 33.91 -35.97 29.44
N LYS A 28 34.53 -36.09 30.62
CA LYS A 28 35.99 -36.19 30.77
C LYS A 28 36.57 -37.61 30.60
N LYS A 29 35.75 -38.67 30.51
CA LYS A 29 36.24 -40.08 30.55
C LYS A 29 35.99 -40.96 29.31
N ALA A 30 35.49 -40.44 28.19
CA ALA A 30 35.20 -41.28 27.01
C ALA A 30 35.75 -40.69 25.69
N PRO A 31 36.82 -41.25 25.10
CA PRO A 31 37.42 -40.71 23.86
C PRO A 31 36.55 -40.90 22.60
N LYS A 32 35.44 -41.65 22.66
CA LYS A 32 34.61 -41.98 21.48
C LYS A 32 33.52 -40.96 21.14
N ILE A 33 33.29 -39.92 21.95
CA ILE A 33 32.22 -38.93 21.70
C ILE A 33 32.71 -37.74 20.82
N ARG A 34 34.03 -37.57 20.64
CA ARG A 34 34.58 -36.50 19.77
C ARG A 34 34.26 -36.67 18.27
N GLY A 35 33.93 -37.88 17.81
CA GLY A 35 33.59 -38.13 16.41
C GLY A 35 32.21 -37.63 16.00
N ILE A 36 31.23 -37.64 16.91
CA ILE A 36 29.84 -37.29 16.61
C ILE A 36 29.62 -35.77 16.67
N ILE A 37 30.36 -35.06 17.53
CA ILE A 37 30.28 -33.59 17.65
C ILE A 37 30.84 -32.89 16.41
N LYS A 38 31.68 -33.56 15.58
CA LYS A 38 32.18 -32.97 14.33
C LYS A 38 31.17 -32.96 13.19
N GLN A 39 30.07 -33.71 13.30
CA GLN A 39 28.96 -33.71 12.32
C GLN A 39 27.81 -32.76 12.67
N LEU A 40 27.80 -32.20 13.89
CA LEU A 40 26.83 -31.19 14.32
C LEU A 40 27.62 -29.93 14.64
N ASN A 41 27.74 -29.05 13.65
CA ASN A 41 28.52 -27.82 13.72
C ASN A 41 27.89 -26.81 14.70
N ILE A 42 28.03 -27.06 16.00
CA ILE A 42 27.64 -26.15 17.08
C ILE A 42 28.93 -25.53 17.59
N ASN A 43 29.29 -24.37 17.04
CA ASN A 43 30.17 -23.44 17.70
C ASN A 43 29.49 -22.07 17.76
N ASN A 44 29.32 -21.62 19.00
CA ASN A 44 29.00 -20.28 19.47
C ASN A 44 27.53 -19.78 19.48
N TYR A 45 27.18 -19.28 20.67
CA TYR A 45 26.06 -18.42 21.11
C TYR A 45 24.69 -19.03 21.46
N ALA A 46 24.32 -18.78 22.73
CA ALA A 46 22.98 -18.50 23.27
C ALA A 46 21.79 -19.26 22.65
N LEU A 47 21.28 -20.24 23.39
CA LEU A 47 19.95 -20.82 23.19
C LEU A 47 18.86 -19.74 23.38
N LYS A 48 18.38 -19.17 22.28
CA LYS A 48 17.06 -18.51 22.24
C LYS A 48 15.97 -19.58 22.35
N MET A 49 15.17 -19.53 23.41
CA MET A 49 13.96 -20.36 23.62
C MET A 49 12.82 -19.95 22.66
N SER A 50 13.02 -20.10 21.35
CA SER A 50 11.92 -19.99 20.37
C SER A 50 11.97 -21.04 19.26
N ALA A 51 13.05 -21.81 19.14
CA ALA A 51 13.21 -22.84 18.11
C ALA A 51 12.76 -24.26 18.53
N LEU A 52 12.22 -24.44 19.74
CA LEU A 52 11.89 -25.76 20.30
C LEU A 52 10.42 -26.16 20.21
N VAL A 53 9.54 -25.32 19.66
CA VAL A 53 8.09 -25.61 19.60
C VAL A 53 7.73 -26.57 18.46
N ASN A 54 8.59 -26.75 17.44
CA ASN A 54 8.20 -27.44 16.21
C ASN A 54 8.86 -28.80 15.93
N ASN A 55 9.55 -29.42 16.88
CA ASN A 55 10.04 -30.78 16.68
C ASN A 55 9.41 -31.76 17.68
N ARG A 56 8.74 -32.78 17.12
CA ARG A 56 7.99 -33.83 17.82
C ARG A 56 8.77 -34.34 19.04
N GLY A 57 8.15 -34.30 20.21
CA GLY A 57 8.72 -34.68 21.51
C GLY A 57 9.16 -36.15 21.68
N SER A 58 9.36 -36.91 20.61
CA SER A 58 9.88 -38.28 20.67
C SER A 58 11.41 -38.32 20.66
N THR A 59 12.08 -37.50 19.86
CA THR A 59 13.53 -37.64 19.59
C THR A 59 14.41 -37.20 20.77
N LEU A 60 13.99 -36.19 21.54
CA LEU A 60 14.74 -35.74 22.73
C LEU A 60 14.57 -36.71 23.93
N ASN A 61 13.38 -37.30 24.05
CA ASN A 61 13.05 -38.28 25.09
C ASN A 61 13.81 -39.60 24.86
N ASP A 62 13.95 -40.02 23.60
CA ASP A 62 14.72 -41.22 23.25
C ASP A 62 16.23 -41.01 23.48
N ALA A 63 16.76 -39.81 23.20
CA ALA A 63 18.16 -39.47 23.44
C ALA A 63 18.53 -39.45 24.94
N LEU A 64 17.67 -38.89 25.80
CA LEU A 64 17.91 -38.84 27.25
C LEU A 64 17.83 -40.23 27.90
N VAL A 65 16.86 -41.05 27.47
CA VAL A 65 16.68 -42.43 27.94
C VAL A 65 17.82 -43.33 27.47
N CYS A 66 18.34 -43.15 26.25
CA CYS A 66 19.53 -43.86 25.77
C CYS A 66 20.80 -43.49 26.53
N THR A 67 20.96 -42.23 26.93
CA THR A 67 22.15 -41.76 27.68
C THR A 67 22.19 -42.33 29.10
N LEU A 68 21.03 -42.47 29.76
CA LEU A 68 20.92 -43.08 31.09
C LEU A 68 21.08 -44.62 31.06
N TYR A 69 20.81 -45.26 29.91
CA TYR A 69 20.96 -46.71 29.72
C TYR A 69 22.44 -47.13 29.65
N TYR A 70 23.28 -46.35 28.98
CA TYR A 70 24.72 -46.62 28.88
C TYR A 70 25.52 -46.37 30.17
N CYS A 71 24.91 -45.70 31.16
CA CYS A 71 25.51 -45.46 32.48
C CYS A 71 25.02 -46.41 33.59
N GLY A 72 24.22 -47.44 33.28
CA GLY A 72 23.94 -48.54 34.21
C GLY A 72 23.05 -48.24 35.43
N LEU A 73 22.28 -47.14 35.43
CA LEU A 73 21.63 -46.62 36.65
C LEU A 73 20.12 -46.89 36.80
N LEU A 74 19.46 -47.71 35.97
CA LEU A 74 18.01 -47.99 36.11
C LEU A 74 17.64 -49.46 35.89
N SER A 75 17.01 -50.08 36.90
CA SER A 75 16.36 -51.40 36.77
C SER A 75 14.90 -51.27 36.30
N ARG A 76 14.38 -52.34 35.66
CA ARG A 76 13.11 -52.35 34.90
C ARG A 76 11.84 -51.81 35.62
N PRO A 77 11.63 -51.88 36.95
CA PRO A 77 10.39 -51.37 37.55
C PRO A 77 10.33 -49.83 37.68
N PHE A 78 11.47 -49.12 37.61
CA PHE A 78 11.49 -47.65 37.68
C PHE A 78 11.05 -46.95 36.38
N ARG A 79 10.94 -47.70 35.28
CA ARG A 79 10.61 -47.19 33.94
C ARG A 79 9.17 -46.66 33.84
N VAL A 80 8.23 -47.27 34.58
CA VAL A 80 6.80 -46.91 34.53
C VAL A 80 6.52 -45.71 35.44
N ILE A 81 7.15 -45.66 36.61
CA ILE A 81 6.97 -44.57 37.57
C ILE A 81 7.62 -43.28 37.05
N TYR A 82 8.84 -43.32 36.51
CA TYR A 82 9.48 -42.12 35.96
C TYR A 82 8.76 -41.57 34.73
N ARG A 83 8.27 -42.44 33.84
CA ARG A 83 7.50 -42.00 32.65
C ARG A 83 6.19 -41.32 33.06
N ASN A 84 5.50 -41.86 34.06
CA ASN A 84 4.23 -41.29 34.52
C ASN A 84 4.41 -39.99 35.34
N VAL A 85 5.49 -39.86 36.11
CA VAL A 85 5.81 -38.63 36.86
C VAL A 85 6.34 -37.52 35.93
N LEU A 86 7.13 -37.85 34.91
CA LEU A 86 7.58 -36.87 33.91
C LEU A 86 6.40 -36.38 33.05
N LEU A 87 5.51 -37.29 32.63
CA LEU A 87 4.29 -36.92 31.91
C LEU A 87 3.37 -36.04 32.78
N ALA A 88 3.18 -36.37 34.06
CA ALA A 88 2.34 -35.58 34.97
C ALA A 88 2.93 -34.18 35.26
N THR A 89 4.25 -34.06 35.40
CA THR A 89 4.93 -32.78 35.64
C THR A 89 5.03 -31.91 34.39
N LEU A 90 5.22 -32.50 33.20
CA LEU A 90 5.08 -31.77 31.93
C LEU A 90 3.65 -31.33 31.69
N SER A 91 2.66 -32.16 32.03
CA SER A 91 1.24 -31.82 31.88
C SER A 91 0.83 -30.67 32.80
N LEU A 92 1.30 -30.67 34.06
CA LEU A 92 1.10 -29.56 34.99
C LEU A 92 1.87 -28.30 34.57
N ALA A 93 3.07 -28.43 34.00
CA ALA A 93 3.84 -27.28 33.51
C ALA A 93 3.24 -26.67 32.23
N THR A 94 2.64 -27.47 31.34
CA THR A 94 1.83 -26.96 30.22
C THR A 94 0.54 -26.32 30.72
N LEU A 95 -0.12 -26.89 31.74
CA LEU A 95 -1.34 -26.31 32.30
C LEU A 95 -1.07 -25.01 33.06
N CYS A 96 0.06 -24.91 33.76
CA CYS A 96 0.48 -23.70 34.47
C CYS A 96 1.09 -22.64 33.51
N GLY A 97 1.74 -23.06 32.43
CA GLY A 97 2.19 -22.20 31.33
C GLY A 97 1.02 -21.60 30.53
N LEU A 98 -0.08 -22.35 30.35
CA LEU A 98 -1.34 -21.87 29.77
C LEU A 98 -2.08 -20.87 30.68
N LEU A 99 -1.81 -20.87 31.99
CA LEU A 99 -2.42 -19.96 32.98
C LEU A 99 -1.56 -18.73 33.30
N LEU A 100 -0.31 -18.68 32.84
CA LEU A 100 0.66 -17.61 33.12
C LEU A 100 1.12 -16.84 31.87
N THR A 101 0.69 -17.22 30.67
CA THR A 101 0.70 -16.28 29.54
C THR A 101 -0.36 -15.23 29.84
N PRO A 102 -0.02 -13.93 30.02
CA PRO A 102 -1.04 -12.91 29.88
C PRO A 102 -1.73 -13.19 28.54
N PRO A 103 -3.07 -13.16 28.45
CA PRO A 103 -3.69 -13.22 27.15
C PRO A 103 -3.00 -12.15 26.32
N SER A 104 -2.33 -12.56 25.24
CA SER A 104 -2.10 -11.67 24.13
C SER A 104 -3.48 -11.08 23.89
N LEU A 105 -3.67 -9.81 24.24
CA LEU A 105 -4.80 -9.05 23.76
C LEU A 105 -4.58 -9.03 22.25
N ALA A 106 -5.07 -10.07 21.57
CA ALA A 106 -5.28 -10.02 20.15
C ALA A 106 -6.18 -8.80 20.00
N GLN A 107 -5.62 -7.71 19.51
CA GLN A 107 -6.37 -6.49 19.26
C GLN A 107 -7.51 -6.93 18.35
N THR A 108 -8.72 -6.94 18.89
CA THR A 108 -9.91 -7.27 18.12
C THR A 108 -10.06 -6.16 17.10
N GLU A 109 -9.91 -6.51 15.82
CA GLU A 109 -10.14 -5.60 14.70
C GLU A 109 -11.45 -4.83 14.91
N ILE A 110 -11.42 -3.53 14.63
CA ILE A 110 -12.56 -2.64 14.81
C ILE A 110 -13.58 -2.98 13.73
N PRO A 111 -14.84 -3.30 14.09
CA PRO A 111 -15.87 -3.59 13.10
C PRO A 111 -16.24 -2.32 12.32
N LEU A 112 -16.41 -2.49 11.01
CA LEU A 112 -16.91 -1.46 10.11
C LEU A 112 -18.41 -1.67 9.86
N THR A 113 -19.18 -0.59 9.88
CA THR A 113 -20.54 -0.60 9.34
C THR A 113 -20.49 -0.34 7.85
N THR A 114 -21.36 -1.02 7.11
CA THR A 114 -21.46 -0.87 5.66
C THR A 114 -22.87 -0.45 5.26
N SER A 115 -22.97 0.38 4.23
CA SER A 115 -24.23 0.87 3.66
C SER A 115 -24.06 1.21 2.19
N ASP A 116 -25.16 1.62 1.54
CA ASP A 116 -25.20 2.09 0.15
C ASP A 116 -24.37 1.22 -0.82
N ILE A 117 -24.72 -0.06 -0.93
CA ILE A 117 -24.06 -0.97 -1.85
C ILE A 117 -24.44 -0.58 -3.28
N ARG A 118 -23.44 -0.28 -4.11
CA ARG A 118 -23.58 0.18 -5.48
C ARG A 118 -23.04 -0.86 -6.44
N THR A 119 -23.70 -1.03 -7.58
CA THR A 119 -23.21 -1.87 -8.68
C THR A 119 -23.77 -1.35 -9.99
N SER A 120 -22.92 -1.16 -10.99
CA SER A 120 -23.37 -0.80 -12.33
C SER A 120 -24.28 -1.89 -12.91
N ILE A 121 -25.30 -1.50 -13.68
CA ILE A 121 -26.25 -2.43 -14.33
C ILE A 121 -25.54 -3.44 -15.24
N GLY A 122 -24.36 -3.09 -15.76
CA GLY A 122 -23.47 -3.98 -16.48
C GLY A 122 -22.11 -3.33 -16.67
N PRO A 123 -21.22 -3.93 -17.47
CA PRO A 123 -19.86 -3.42 -17.61
C PRO A 123 -19.84 -2.01 -18.20
N VAL A 124 -19.04 -1.14 -17.58
CA VAL A 124 -18.81 0.25 -17.98
C VAL A 124 -17.78 0.36 -19.10
N VAL A 125 -16.93 -0.67 -19.24
CA VAL A 125 -16.12 -0.95 -20.43
C VAL A 125 -16.41 -2.38 -20.87
N LYS A 126 -16.85 -2.54 -22.12
CA LYS A 126 -17.26 -3.82 -22.72
C LYS A 126 -16.35 -4.20 -23.89
N GLY A 127 -16.24 -5.51 -24.13
CA GLY A 127 -15.61 -6.03 -25.35
C GLY A 127 -14.09 -6.02 -25.28
N GLY A 128 -13.42 -5.92 -26.43
CA GLY A 128 -11.95 -6.03 -26.52
C GLY A 128 -11.44 -7.45 -26.30
N VAL A 129 -10.14 -7.65 -26.53
CA VAL A 129 -9.47 -8.93 -26.25
C VAL A 129 -9.15 -9.02 -24.75
N TYR A 130 -8.83 -7.89 -24.14
CA TYR A 130 -8.29 -7.76 -22.79
C TYR A 130 -8.67 -6.40 -22.20
N ASN A 131 -9.22 -6.36 -20.98
CA ASN A 131 -9.38 -5.13 -20.17
C ASN A 131 -9.17 -5.45 -18.69
N TYR A 132 -8.16 -4.84 -18.07
CA TYR A 132 -7.65 -5.25 -16.77
C TYR A 132 -6.94 -4.11 -16.03
N ALA A 133 -6.81 -4.24 -14.70
CA ALA A 133 -6.05 -3.36 -13.81
C ALA A 133 -6.28 -1.87 -14.10
N PRO A 134 -7.51 -1.36 -13.89
CA PRO A 134 -7.77 0.05 -14.07
C PRO A 134 -7.14 0.88 -12.95
N SER A 135 -6.63 2.05 -13.30
CA SER A 135 -6.37 3.14 -12.37
C SER A 135 -7.48 4.18 -12.54
N VAL A 136 -8.19 4.51 -11.46
CA VAL A 136 -9.37 5.38 -11.51
C VAL A 136 -9.17 6.59 -10.60
N MET A 137 -9.32 7.78 -11.18
CA MET A 137 -9.08 9.05 -10.50
C MET A 137 -10.28 9.99 -10.69
N LEU A 138 -10.77 10.60 -9.61
CA LEU A 138 -11.72 11.70 -9.67
C LEU A 138 -10.97 13.04 -9.75
N ASP A 139 -10.96 13.66 -10.93
CA ASP A 139 -10.34 14.97 -11.19
C ASP A 139 -11.22 15.79 -12.15
N GLY A 140 -12.32 16.32 -11.59
CA GLY A 140 -13.45 16.95 -12.29
C GLY A 140 -14.40 15.96 -12.95
N VAL A 141 -13.83 14.91 -13.51
CA VAL A 141 -14.50 13.73 -14.08
C VAL A 141 -13.79 12.49 -13.56
N TYR A 142 -14.44 11.33 -13.64
CA TYR A 142 -13.78 10.05 -13.45
C TYR A 142 -12.91 9.76 -14.66
N ARG A 143 -11.60 9.78 -14.44
CA ARG A 143 -10.58 9.41 -15.42
C ARG A 143 -10.16 7.97 -15.15
N MET A 144 -10.06 7.17 -16.19
CA MET A 144 -9.68 5.78 -16.08
C MET A 144 -8.60 5.44 -17.10
N TRP A 145 -7.52 4.87 -16.62
CA TRP A 145 -6.48 4.22 -17.42
C TRP A 145 -6.53 2.74 -17.15
N TRP A 146 -6.37 1.88 -18.16
CA TRP A 146 -6.37 0.45 -17.91
C TRP A 146 -5.53 -0.27 -18.94
N CYS A 147 -5.11 -1.48 -18.61
CA CYS A 147 -4.44 -2.33 -19.56
C CYS A 147 -5.47 -2.93 -20.53
N GLY A 148 -5.30 -2.62 -21.81
CA GLY A 148 -6.23 -2.93 -22.88
C GLY A 148 -5.54 -3.53 -24.10
N SER A 149 -6.28 -4.39 -24.79
CA SER A 149 -5.89 -4.91 -26.11
C SER A 149 -7.11 -5.00 -27.03
N ASP A 150 -6.95 -4.56 -28.28
CA ASP A 150 -7.98 -4.62 -29.31
C ASP A 150 -7.47 -5.34 -30.57
N ARG A 151 -8.38 -5.63 -31.52
CA ARG A 151 -8.02 -6.38 -32.74
C ARG A 151 -7.12 -5.60 -33.71
N THR A 152 -7.14 -4.28 -33.65
CA THR A 152 -6.35 -3.36 -34.47
C THR A 152 -5.00 -3.00 -33.83
N HIS A 153 -4.88 -3.13 -32.50
CA HIS A 153 -3.68 -2.89 -31.71
C HIS A 153 -3.35 -4.13 -30.85
N PRO A 154 -2.79 -5.19 -31.47
CA PRO A 154 -2.43 -6.40 -30.76
C PRO A 154 -1.24 -6.15 -29.82
N GLY A 155 -1.33 -6.71 -28.61
CA GLY A 155 -0.39 -6.43 -27.52
C GLY A 155 -1.08 -5.70 -26.38
N ASP A 156 -0.33 -5.45 -25.31
CA ASP A 156 -0.86 -4.78 -24.12
C ASP A 156 -0.49 -3.30 -24.21
N HIS A 157 -1.51 -2.46 -24.22
CA HIS A 157 -1.43 -1.01 -24.27
C HIS A 157 -2.16 -0.43 -23.06
N ILE A 158 -1.90 0.84 -22.76
CA ILE A 158 -2.67 1.56 -21.75
C ILE A 158 -3.70 2.42 -22.48
N PHE A 159 -4.96 2.04 -22.28
CA PHE A 159 -6.13 2.76 -22.78
C PHE A 159 -6.55 3.82 -21.77
N TYR A 160 -7.30 4.80 -22.25
CA TYR A 160 -7.82 5.90 -21.44
C TYR A 160 -9.23 6.28 -21.87
N ALA A 161 -10.07 6.61 -20.88
CA ALA A 161 -11.37 7.20 -21.06
C ALA A 161 -11.79 8.01 -19.83
N GLU A 162 -12.73 8.92 -20.00
CA GLU A 162 -13.31 9.72 -18.92
C GLU A 162 -14.85 9.69 -18.94
N SER A 163 -15.46 9.91 -17.78
CA SER A 163 -16.92 9.96 -17.59
C SER A 163 -17.29 10.88 -16.42
N SER A 164 -18.46 11.52 -16.49
CA SER A 164 -19.04 12.25 -15.36
C SER A 164 -19.71 11.33 -14.32
N SER A 165 -19.82 10.03 -14.61
CA SER A 165 -20.40 9.01 -13.75
C SER A 165 -19.56 7.73 -13.77
N LEU A 166 -19.40 7.08 -12.62
CA LEU A 166 -18.74 5.77 -12.53
C LEU A 166 -19.49 4.66 -13.30
N ASP A 167 -20.80 4.83 -13.50
CA ASP A 167 -21.60 3.90 -14.31
C ASP A 167 -21.52 4.21 -15.82
N GLY A 168 -20.70 5.18 -16.20
CA GLY A 168 -20.47 5.59 -17.58
C GLY A 168 -21.56 6.51 -18.16
N PRO A 169 -21.57 6.67 -19.50
CA PRO A 169 -20.65 6.06 -20.45
C PRO A 169 -19.24 6.67 -20.38
N PHE A 170 -18.22 5.81 -20.40
CA PHE A 170 -16.83 6.24 -20.60
C PHE A 170 -16.56 6.53 -22.09
N ARG A 171 -15.76 7.58 -22.34
CA ARG A 171 -15.39 8.05 -23.68
C ARG A 171 -13.94 8.53 -23.72
N ALA A 172 -13.32 8.46 -24.89
CA ALA A 172 -12.07 9.18 -25.18
C ALA A 172 -12.24 10.69 -24.94
N ARG A 173 -11.21 11.37 -24.45
CA ARG A 173 -11.29 12.81 -24.17
C ARG A 173 -11.51 13.59 -25.45
N ARG A 174 -12.57 14.41 -25.46
CA ARG A 174 -13.02 15.21 -26.63
C ARG A 174 -13.35 14.37 -27.88
N GLY A 175 -13.49 13.05 -27.74
CA GLY A 175 -13.80 12.12 -28.82
C GLY A 175 -15.19 11.47 -28.64
N LYS A 176 -15.62 10.74 -29.67
CA LYS A 176 -16.82 9.89 -29.61
C LYS A 176 -16.49 8.42 -29.33
N ASP A 177 -15.22 8.06 -29.43
CA ASP A 177 -14.73 6.70 -29.25
C ASP A 177 -14.87 6.25 -27.79
N ALA A 178 -14.98 4.94 -27.60
CA ALA A 178 -15.11 4.36 -26.26
C ALA A 178 -13.85 4.58 -25.39
N TYR A 179 -12.69 4.71 -26.04
CA TYR A 179 -11.39 4.96 -25.41
C TYR A 179 -10.40 5.51 -26.44
N GLN A 180 -9.26 5.98 -25.95
CA GLN A 180 -8.07 6.29 -26.75
C GLN A 180 -6.86 5.55 -26.16
N ILE A 181 -5.89 5.20 -27.00
CA ILE A 181 -4.62 4.62 -26.54
C ILE A 181 -3.69 5.77 -26.15
N VAL A 182 -3.19 5.76 -24.92
CA VAL A 182 -2.34 6.84 -24.39
C VAL A 182 -0.91 6.41 -24.09
N PHE A 183 -0.68 5.10 -23.99
CA PHE A 183 0.67 4.57 -23.82
C PHE A 183 0.79 3.23 -24.53
N SER A 184 1.89 3.05 -25.26
CA SER A 184 2.13 1.87 -26.08
C SER A 184 3.57 1.36 -25.89
N PRO A 185 3.81 0.06 -26.16
CA PRO A 185 5.14 -0.53 -26.07
C PRO A 185 6.20 0.25 -26.87
N ASN A 186 7.38 0.43 -26.27
CA ASN A 186 8.48 1.15 -26.91
C ASN A 186 9.17 0.28 -27.96
N LYS A 187 9.15 0.68 -29.24
CA LYS A 187 9.68 -0.17 -30.32
C LYS A 187 11.21 -0.16 -30.43
N GLU A 188 11.91 0.59 -29.58
CA GLU A 188 13.36 0.53 -29.47
C GLU A 188 13.86 -0.87 -29.06
N ALA A 189 14.95 -1.33 -29.69
CA ALA A 189 15.39 -2.74 -29.62
C ALA A 189 15.65 -3.24 -28.18
N ASN A 190 16.17 -2.35 -27.33
CA ASN A 190 16.59 -2.65 -25.95
C ASN A 190 15.61 -2.15 -24.89
N ALA A 191 14.45 -1.61 -25.28
CA ALA A 191 13.48 -1.13 -24.30
C ALA A 191 12.91 -2.29 -23.48
N PHE A 192 12.83 -2.11 -22.16
CA PHE A 192 12.33 -3.14 -21.24
C PHE A 192 10.82 -3.39 -21.41
N ASP A 193 10.11 -2.46 -22.04
CA ASP A 193 8.66 -2.46 -22.28
C ASP A 193 8.34 -2.55 -23.78
N LYS A 194 9.21 -3.20 -24.58
CA LYS A 194 9.06 -3.23 -26.05
C LYS A 194 7.89 -4.06 -26.59
N VAL A 195 7.39 -5.00 -25.79
CA VAL A 195 6.28 -5.88 -26.17
C VAL A 195 4.98 -5.52 -25.46
N HIS A 196 5.03 -5.23 -24.16
CA HIS A 196 3.84 -4.93 -23.35
C HIS A 196 4.07 -3.72 -22.45
N THR A 197 3.02 -2.89 -22.33
CA THR A 197 2.86 -1.84 -21.33
C THR A 197 1.49 -2.00 -20.68
N CYS A 198 1.44 -2.38 -19.41
CA CYS A 198 0.22 -2.82 -18.73
C CYS A 198 0.20 -2.33 -17.26
N ASP A 199 -0.86 -2.67 -16.54
CA ASP A 199 -1.05 -2.42 -15.11
C ASP A 199 -0.72 -0.98 -14.66
N PRO A 200 -1.39 0.04 -15.25
CA PRO A 200 -1.17 1.41 -14.84
C PRO A 200 -1.59 1.65 -13.39
N SER A 201 -0.77 2.39 -12.65
CA SER A 201 -1.19 3.11 -11.44
C SER A 201 -0.83 4.58 -11.60
N VAL A 202 -1.86 5.43 -11.66
CA VAL A 202 -1.77 6.85 -12.00
C VAL A 202 -2.11 7.72 -10.80
N ILE A 203 -1.21 8.65 -10.48
CA ILE A 203 -1.40 9.70 -9.47
C ILE A 203 -1.00 11.06 -10.04
N ARG A 204 -1.42 12.14 -9.40
CA ARG A 204 -0.97 13.50 -9.66
C ARG A 204 -0.48 14.15 -8.37
N VAL A 205 0.78 14.54 -8.37
CA VAL A 205 1.44 15.23 -7.25
C VAL A 205 2.08 16.49 -7.79
N ASN A 206 1.86 17.63 -7.13
CA ASN A 206 2.48 18.92 -7.50
C ASN A 206 2.27 19.31 -8.98
N GLY A 207 1.08 19.02 -9.52
CA GLY A 207 0.73 19.34 -10.91
C GLY A 207 1.26 18.37 -11.98
N THR A 208 2.06 17.37 -11.61
CA THR A 208 2.58 16.35 -12.53
C THR A 208 1.82 15.03 -12.34
N TYR A 209 1.34 14.44 -13.42
CA TYR A 209 0.85 13.07 -13.40
C TYR A 209 2.03 12.10 -13.50
N TYR A 210 1.99 11.04 -12.69
CA TYR A 210 2.93 9.93 -12.68
C TYR A 210 2.15 8.66 -12.96
N MET A 211 2.65 7.83 -13.88
CA MET A 211 2.11 6.51 -14.17
C MET A 211 3.20 5.47 -13.94
N TYR A 212 2.99 4.64 -12.93
CA TYR A 212 3.76 3.41 -12.71
C TYR A 212 3.12 2.31 -13.54
N TYR A 213 3.91 1.53 -14.25
CA TYR A 213 3.37 0.51 -15.17
C TYR A 213 4.26 -0.72 -15.26
N GLY A 214 3.66 -1.87 -15.52
CA GLY A 214 4.37 -3.09 -15.88
C GLY A 214 4.86 -3.05 -17.33
N GLY A 215 6.13 -3.37 -17.54
CA GLY A 215 6.75 -3.48 -18.85
C GLY A 215 7.37 -4.85 -19.09
N TRP A 216 7.21 -5.38 -20.30
CA TRP A 216 7.78 -6.66 -20.70
C TRP A 216 8.45 -6.55 -22.08
N ASN A 217 9.64 -7.16 -22.22
CA ASN A 217 10.49 -7.02 -23.39
C ASN A 217 10.55 -8.22 -24.32
N SER A 218 9.94 -9.37 -24.01
CA SER A 218 10.02 -10.55 -24.89
C SER A 218 8.66 -11.03 -25.41
N ILE A 219 8.65 -11.66 -26.59
CA ILE A 219 7.46 -12.32 -27.12
C ILE A 219 7.28 -13.61 -26.31
N ARG A 220 6.05 -13.92 -25.88
CA ARG A 220 5.71 -15.03 -24.94
C ARG A 220 6.26 -16.42 -25.31
N THR A 221 6.76 -16.62 -26.53
CA THR A 221 7.40 -17.87 -27.00
C THR A 221 8.85 -18.03 -26.53
N GLU A 222 9.48 -16.98 -25.99
CA GLU A 222 10.79 -17.06 -25.37
C GLU A 222 10.64 -17.06 -23.84
N THR A 223 11.21 -18.05 -23.18
CA THR A 223 11.25 -18.21 -21.71
C THR A 223 12.12 -17.15 -20.99
N SER A 224 12.51 -16.07 -21.68
CA SER A 224 13.52 -15.09 -21.25
C SER A 224 12.96 -13.75 -20.76
N GLY A 225 11.70 -13.43 -21.03
CA GLY A 225 11.08 -12.19 -20.57
C GLY A 225 10.69 -12.24 -19.09
N ILE A 226 10.80 -11.10 -18.40
CA ILE A 226 10.33 -10.92 -17.02
C ILE A 226 9.84 -9.47 -16.85
N THR A 227 8.66 -9.30 -16.23
CA THR A 227 8.04 -7.99 -15.98
C THR A 227 8.96 -7.15 -15.09
N LYS A 228 9.05 -5.86 -15.42
CA LYS A 228 9.73 -4.83 -14.63
C LYS A 228 8.79 -3.64 -14.51
N ILE A 229 8.96 -2.81 -13.48
CA ILE A 229 8.13 -1.61 -13.33
C ILE A 229 8.85 -0.41 -13.93
N GLY A 230 8.15 0.33 -14.78
CA GLY A 230 8.56 1.62 -15.30
C GLY A 230 7.81 2.78 -14.67
N LEU A 231 8.29 3.99 -14.97
CA LEU A 231 7.62 5.24 -14.65
C LEU A 231 7.48 6.08 -15.92
N ALA A 232 6.33 6.74 -16.09
CA ALA A 232 6.12 7.79 -17.06
C ALA A 232 5.52 9.03 -16.38
N THR A 233 5.84 10.22 -16.88
CA THR A 233 5.30 11.49 -16.41
C THR A 233 4.44 12.14 -17.49
N SER A 234 3.44 12.91 -17.08
CA SER A 234 2.56 13.63 -17.99
C SER A 234 2.08 14.96 -17.37
N PRO A 235 1.95 16.03 -18.18
CA PRO A 235 1.33 17.28 -17.73
C PRO A 235 -0.21 17.22 -17.72
N ASP A 236 -0.82 16.24 -18.41
CA ASP A 236 -2.28 16.21 -18.63
C ASP A 236 -2.93 14.83 -18.38
N GLY A 237 -2.12 13.81 -18.09
CA GLY A 237 -2.53 12.43 -17.88
C GLY A 237 -2.80 11.65 -19.19
N ILE A 238 -2.44 12.21 -20.34
CA ILE A 238 -2.76 11.65 -21.66
C ILE A 238 -1.50 11.57 -22.53
N ASN A 239 -0.70 12.63 -22.54
CA ASN A 239 0.57 12.67 -23.25
C ASN A 239 1.69 12.32 -22.28
N TRP A 240 2.23 11.11 -22.43
CA TRP A 240 3.17 10.52 -21.49
C TRP A 240 4.60 10.52 -22.02
N THR A 241 5.55 10.83 -21.13
CA THR A 241 6.99 10.71 -21.38
C THR A 241 7.57 9.68 -20.42
N ARG A 242 8.30 8.68 -20.94
CA ARG A 242 9.01 7.71 -20.09
C ARG A 242 10.04 8.44 -19.21
N ALA A 243 9.99 8.21 -17.91
CA ALA A 243 10.96 8.71 -16.95
C ALA A 243 12.19 7.77 -16.86
N ASN A 244 13.13 8.09 -15.98
CA ASN A 244 14.35 7.30 -15.74
C ASN A 244 15.11 6.92 -17.04
N ASN A 245 15.16 7.83 -18.01
CA ASN A 245 15.75 7.59 -19.34
C ASN A 245 15.18 6.37 -20.09
N GLY A 246 13.93 5.97 -19.80
CA GLY A 246 13.30 4.79 -20.37
C GLY A 246 13.74 3.46 -19.74
N ASN A 247 14.54 3.50 -18.68
CA ASN A 247 14.93 2.31 -17.91
C ASN A 247 13.84 1.96 -16.87
N PRO A 248 13.72 0.68 -16.48
CA PRO A 248 12.85 0.28 -15.38
C PRO A 248 13.32 0.93 -14.08
N ILE A 249 12.37 1.23 -13.19
CA ILE A 249 12.64 1.74 -11.84
C ILE A 249 12.69 0.63 -10.80
N ILE A 250 11.98 -0.49 -11.02
CA ILE A 250 12.04 -1.69 -10.18
C ILE A 250 12.35 -2.90 -11.06
N LEU A 251 13.33 -3.69 -10.61
CA LEU A 251 13.70 -4.98 -11.17
C LEU A 251 13.17 -6.12 -10.29
N PRO A 252 12.86 -7.29 -10.85
CA PRO A 252 12.59 -8.50 -10.07
C PRO A 252 13.75 -8.82 -9.12
N ALA A 253 13.44 -9.24 -7.91
CA ALA A 253 14.43 -9.56 -6.89
C ALA A 253 15.26 -10.82 -7.21
N ASN A 254 14.71 -11.77 -7.98
CA ASN A 254 15.37 -13.03 -8.37
C ASN A 254 15.84 -13.91 -7.19
N LYS A 255 15.18 -13.82 -6.03
CA LYS A 255 15.49 -14.62 -4.83
C LYS A 255 14.85 -16.00 -4.85
N LYS A 256 13.69 -16.14 -5.51
CA LYS A 256 12.99 -17.41 -5.75
C LYS A 256 12.71 -17.57 -7.25
N LEU A 257 13.17 -18.68 -7.85
CA LEU A 257 13.09 -18.96 -9.29
C LEU A 257 12.38 -20.30 -9.56
N ASP A 258 11.31 -20.56 -8.85
CA ASP A 258 10.54 -21.81 -8.81
C ASP A 258 9.45 -21.92 -9.90
N GLY A 259 9.54 -21.11 -10.96
CA GLY A 259 8.76 -21.31 -12.19
C GLY A 259 7.56 -20.38 -12.43
N ASN A 260 7.36 -19.33 -11.62
CA ASN A 260 6.49 -18.21 -11.99
C ASN A 260 7.31 -17.08 -12.68
N PRO A 261 7.30 -16.98 -14.02
CA PRO A 261 8.17 -16.06 -14.75
C PRO A 261 7.63 -14.62 -14.81
N TYR A 262 6.62 -14.26 -14.00
CA TYR A 262 6.00 -12.93 -14.08
C TYR A 262 6.97 -11.81 -13.71
N GLY A 263 7.63 -11.86 -12.55
CA GLY A 263 8.57 -10.83 -12.10
C GLY A 263 7.94 -9.73 -11.27
N ALA A 264 8.46 -8.51 -11.43
CA ALA A 264 8.01 -7.33 -10.70
C ALA A 264 7.06 -6.48 -11.55
N GLY A 265 5.81 -6.31 -11.11
CA GLY A 265 4.77 -5.65 -11.87
C GLY A 265 3.55 -5.30 -11.02
N GLN A 266 2.41 -5.03 -11.67
CA GLN A 266 1.16 -4.64 -11.00
C GLN A 266 1.36 -3.58 -9.89
N PRO A 267 1.98 -2.44 -10.22
CA PRO A 267 2.22 -1.39 -9.23
C PRO A 267 0.91 -0.76 -8.76
N SER A 268 0.89 -0.34 -7.52
CA SER A 268 -0.13 0.52 -6.94
C SER A 268 0.56 1.60 -6.10
N VAL A 269 0.49 2.86 -6.55
CA VAL A 269 1.13 3.98 -5.88
C VAL A 269 0.13 4.86 -5.11
N SER A 270 0.56 5.42 -4.00
CA SER A 270 -0.14 6.50 -3.28
C SER A 270 0.84 7.54 -2.77
N TYR A 271 0.40 8.78 -2.51
CA TYR A 271 1.28 9.83 -1.99
C TYR A 271 0.79 10.32 -0.63
N LEU A 272 1.64 10.20 0.39
CA LEU A 272 1.31 10.58 1.77
C LEU A 272 2.51 11.25 2.43
N ASN A 273 2.30 12.41 3.06
CA ASN A 273 3.29 13.10 3.88
C ASN A 273 4.67 13.31 3.22
N GLY A 274 4.69 13.66 1.93
CA GLY A 274 5.94 13.90 1.20
C GLY A 274 6.54 12.66 0.53
N MET A 275 5.92 11.49 0.70
CA MET A 275 6.45 10.21 0.25
C MET A 275 5.51 9.55 -0.75
N PHE A 276 6.08 9.01 -1.82
CA PHE A 276 5.42 8.01 -2.67
C PHE A 276 5.50 6.66 -1.96
N TYR A 277 4.38 5.98 -1.80
CA TYR A 277 4.28 4.60 -1.34
C TYR A 277 3.92 3.72 -2.53
N LEU A 278 4.74 2.73 -2.84
CA LEU A 278 4.54 1.80 -3.95
C LEU A 278 4.35 0.39 -3.40
N MET A 279 3.12 -0.11 -3.49
CA MET A 279 2.81 -1.53 -3.31
C MET A 279 2.89 -2.22 -4.67
N TYR A 280 3.55 -3.36 -4.76
CA TYR A 280 3.73 -4.05 -6.03
C TYR A 280 3.88 -5.56 -5.86
N THR A 281 3.56 -6.28 -6.92
CA THR A 281 3.78 -7.72 -7.01
C THR A 281 5.20 -8.02 -7.45
N ASP A 282 5.91 -8.87 -6.71
CA ASP A 282 7.10 -9.57 -7.21
C ASP A 282 6.96 -11.08 -6.99
N THR A 283 6.94 -11.86 -8.07
CA THR A 283 6.86 -13.33 -7.98
C THR A 283 8.20 -13.99 -7.68
N THR A 284 9.29 -13.23 -7.74
CA THR A 284 10.66 -13.70 -7.51
C THR A 284 11.23 -13.27 -6.15
N GLY A 285 10.46 -12.57 -5.33
CA GLY A 285 10.87 -12.17 -4.00
C GLY A 285 11.02 -13.34 -3.02
N ALA A 286 11.65 -13.08 -1.86
CA ALA A 286 11.85 -14.14 -0.87
C ALA A 286 10.49 -14.64 -0.36
N ASN A 287 10.36 -15.96 -0.25
CA ASN A 287 9.15 -16.63 0.23
C ASN A 287 7.88 -16.39 -0.61
N SER A 288 7.96 -15.91 -1.87
CA SER A 288 6.78 -15.86 -2.76
C SER A 288 6.11 -17.25 -2.90
N LEU A 289 4.81 -17.33 -3.21
CA LEU A 289 4.12 -18.62 -3.42
C LEU A 289 4.27 -19.11 -4.85
N ASP A 290 4.24 -20.43 -5.01
CA ASP A 290 4.25 -21.09 -6.31
C ASP A 290 3.00 -20.76 -7.14
N LYS A 291 3.14 -20.89 -8.47
CA LYS A 291 2.18 -20.57 -9.53
C LYS A 291 0.73 -21.08 -9.33
N ILE A 292 0.55 -22.16 -8.56
CA ILE A 292 -0.75 -22.85 -8.39
C ILE A 292 -1.79 -21.99 -7.66
N TYR A 293 -1.36 -21.04 -6.81
CA TYR A 293 -2.25 -20.20 -6.00
C TYR A 293 -2.38 -18.75 -6.51
N GLY A 294 -2.00 -18.48 -7.77
CA GLY A 294 -1.88 -17.09 -8.25
C GLY A 294 -0.72 -16.34 -7.56
N GLY A 295 0.23 -17.07 -6.98
CA GLY A 295 1.22 -16.59 -6.02
C GLY A 295 2.19 -15.54 -6.55
N GLY A 296 2.05 -14.34 -6.00
CA GLY A 296 3.09 -13.31 -5.96
C GLY A 296 3.25 -12.79 -4.53
N GLY A 297 4.37 -12.15 -4.22
CA GLY A 297 4.50 -11.40 -2.98
C GLY A 297 4.09 -9.96 -3.19
N GLN A 298 3.26 -9.40 -2.30
CA GLN A 298 3.10 -7.96 -2.21
C GLN A 298 4.19 -7.36 -1.32
N TYR A 299 4.94 -6.43 -1.89
CA TYR A 299 6.01 -5.68 -1.23
C TYR A 299 5.68 -4.20 -1.26
N VAL A 300 6.17 -3.44 -0.28
CA VAL A 300 5.87 -2.02 -0.15
C VAL A 300 7.16 -1.24 -0.02
N LEU A 301 7.38 -0.31 -0.95
CA LEU A 301 8.45 0.69 -0.89
C LEU A 301 7.86 2.05 -0.55
N ARG A 302 8.68 2.93 0.03
CA ARG A 302 8.41 4.36 0.06
C ARG A 302 9.65 5.21 -0.22
N SER A 303 9.47 6.36 -0.84
CA SER A 303 10.55 7.32 -1.13
C SER A 303 9.98 8.73 -1.39
N PRO A 304 10.69 9.82 -1.08
CA PRO A 304 10.32 11.14 -1.57
C PRO A 304 10.59 11.30 -3.08
N ASP A 305 11.47 10.47 -3.64
CA ASP A 305 11.79 10.42 -5.07
C ASP A 305 10.80 9.50 -5.81
N PRO A 306 10.00 10.03 -6.76
CA PRO A 306 9.02 9.23 -7.49
C PRO A 306 9.66 8.12 -8.34
N THR A 307 10.96 8.22 -8.64
CA THR A 307 11.68 7.19 -9.40
C THR A 307 12.16 6.04 -8.52
N PHE A 308 12.05 6.14 -7.19
CA PHE A 308 12.57 5.15 -6.23
C PHE A 308 14.06 4.82 -6.47
N GLN A 309 14.86 5.82 -6.85
CA GLN A 309 16.31 5.66 -7.05
C GLN A 309 17.12 6.28 -5.89
N SER A 310 16.51 7.17 -5.10
CA SER A 310 17.12 7.74 -3.88
C SER A 310 16.21 7.61 -2.66
N GLU A 311 16.81 7.53 -1.47
CA GLU A 311 16.11 7.57 -0.17
C GLU A 311 14.96 6.55 -0.08
N VAL A 312 15.19 5.34 -0.61
CA VAL A 312 14.19 4.29 -0.63
C VAL A 312 14.17 3.54 0.68
N GLU A 313 13.00 3.43 1.27
CA GLU A 313 12.72 2.54 2.38
C GLU A 313 11.79 1.41 1.93
N GLU A 314 11.99 0.23 2.50
CA GLU A 314 11.20 -0.96 2.22
C GLU A 314 10.57 -1.46 3.52
N LEU A 315 9.32 -1.94 3.41
CA LEU A 315 8.60 -2.50 4.54
C LEU A 315 9.28 -3.80 5.00
N ALA A 316 9.66 -3.85 6.28
CA ALA A 316 10.12 -5.04 6.97
C ALA A 316 9.12 -5.43 8.09
N SER A 317 9.40 -6.54 8.79
CA SER A 317 8.52 -7.06 9.85
C SER A 317 8.28 -6.10 11.02
N ASN A 318 9.17 -5.12 11.20
CA ASN A 318 9.13 -4.14 12.28
C ASN A 318 8.97 -2.70 11.75
N GLY A 319 8.39 -2.55 10.55
CA GLY A 319 8.19 -1.26 9.88
C GLY A 319 9.20 -1.00 8.76
N PHE A 320 9.19 0.23 8.23
CA PHE A 320 10.03 0.64 7.12
C PHE A 320 11.50 0.79 7.53
N VAL A 321 12.40 0.26 6.72
CA VAL A 321 13.86 0.36 6.88
C VAL A 321 14.49 0.80 5.57
N THR A 322 15.68 1.40 5.61
CA THR A 322 16.43 1.72 4.37
C THR A 322 16.59 0.46 3.51
N LYS A 323 16.24 0.57 2.23
CA LYS A 323 16.34 -0.52 1.27
C LYS A 323 17.81 -0.84 0.97
N THR A 324 18.16 -2.12 1.00
CA THR A 324 19.44 -2.67 0.54
C THR A 324 19.19 -3.83 -0.42
N GLU A 325 20.23 -4.39 -1.04
CA GLU A 325 20.07 -5.60 -1.86
C GLU A 325 19.67 -6.80 -0.98
N GLU A 326 20.22 -6.88 0.23
CA GLU A 326 19.98 -7.98 1.17
C GLU A 326 18.53 -7.99 1.65
N ASN A 327 17.96 -6.84 2.02
CA ASN A 327 16.59 -6.80 2.57
C ASN A 327 15.49 -6.70 1.51
N HIS A 328 15.85 -6.41 0.25
CA HIS A 328 14.88 -6.20 -0.81
C HIS A 328 13.99 -7.42 -1.01
N THR A 329 12.68 -7.28 -0.90
CA THR A 329 11.68 -8.34 -1.00
C THR A 329 11.84 -9.50 0.00
N GLU A 330 12.50 -9.27 1.14
CA GLU A 330 12.60 -10.27 2.22
C GLU A 330 11.30 -10.41 3.01
N TYR A 331 10.63 -9.28 3.27
CA TYR A 331 9.38 -9.23 4.00
C TYR A 331 8.22 -8.98 3.04
N ARG A 332 7.26 -9.91 3.04
CA ARG A 332 6.08 -9.85 2.18
C ARG A 332 4.86 -9.53 3.03
N GLN A 333 4.11 -8.50 2.66
CA GLN A 333 2.91 -8.09 3.39
C GLN A 333 1.77 -9.09 3.24
N ASN A 334 1.54 -9.58 2.03
CA ASN A 334 0.51 -10.57 1.73
C ASN A 334 0.83 -11.31 0.42
N TYR A 335 0.03 -12.32 0.10
CA TYR A 335 0.22 -13.23 -1.04
C TYR A 335 -0.61 -12.89 -2.28
N TRP A 336 -1.35 -11.79 -2.26
CA TRP A 336 -2.25 -11.42 -3.35
C TRP A 336 -1.44 -10.92 -4.56
N VAL A 337 -2.11 -10.86 -5.70
CA VAL A 337 -1.58 -10.26 -6.93
C VAL A 337 -2.52 -9.18 -7.42
N SER A 338 -1.95 -8.20 -8.13
CA SER A 338 -2.71 -7.09 -8.70
C SER A 338 -3.65 -6.39 -7.73
N VAL A 339 -3.10 -5.89 -6.62
CA VAL A 339 -3.88 -5.08 -5.68
C VAL A 339 -3.89 -3.62 -6.14
N ASP A 340 -4.87 -2.86 -5.68
CA ASP A 340 -4.83 -1.40 -5.72
C ASP A 340 -5.02 -0.85 -4.32
N MET A 341 -4.32 0.23 -4.01
CA MET A 341 -4.19 0.79 -2.68
C MET A 341 -4.48 2.29 -2.71
N GLN A 342 -5.20 2.75 -1.70
CA GLN A 342 -5.39 4.17 -1.42
C GLN A 342 -5.24 4.44 0.08
N PHE A 343 -4.99 5.69 0.46
CA PHE A 343 -5.01 6.10 1.87
C PHE A 343 -6.36 6.72 2.26
N SER A 344 -6.87 6.40 3.44
CA SER A 344 -8.06 7.03 4.00
C SER A 344 -7.69 7.98 5.12
N ASP A 345 -7.89 9.29 4.90
CA ASP A 345 -7.73 10.30 5.93
C ASP A 345 -8.76 10.16 7.07
N ALA A 346 -9.96 9.68 6.74
CA ALA A 346 -11.04 9.47 7.70
C ALA A 346 -10.74 8.31 8.67
N LEU A 347 -10.16 7.21 8.17
CA LEU A 347 -9.80 6.05 8.99
C LEU A 347 -8.35 6.07 9.47
N ASN A 348 -7.52 6.99 8.95
CA ASN A 348 -6.06 6.98 9.12
C ASN A 348 -5.45 5.60 8.81
N ALA A 349 -5.85 5.02 7.67
CA ALA A 349 -5.50 3.66 7.28
C ALA A 349 -5.38 3.51 5.76
N TRP A 350 -4.48 2.63 5.33
CA TRP A 350 -4.43 2.12 3.96
C TRP A 350 -5.64 1.23 3.70
N ILE A 351 -6.27 1.43 2.56
CA ILE A 351 -7.31 0.55 2.02
C ILE A 351 -6.69 -0.18 0.84
N VAL A 352 -6.63 -1.50 0.94
CA VAL A 352 -6.08 -2.36 -0.12
C VAL A 352 -7.23 -3.19 -0.69
N ALA A 353 -7.58 -2.93 -1.95
CA ALA A 353 -8.50 -3.77 -2.70
C ALA A 353 -7.74 -4.92 -3.33
N HIS A 354 -8.23 -6.14 -3.10
CA HIS A 354 -7.55 -7.35 -3.56
C HIS A 354 -8.54 -8.45 -3.90
N ASN A 355 -8.06 -9.44 -4.65
CA ASN A 355 -8.74 -10.69 -4.86
C ASN A 355 -7.97 -11.81 -4.17
N ASP A 356 -8.62 -12.54 -3.27
CA ASP A 356 -8.02 -13.67 -2.56
C ASP A 356 -8.19 -15.01 -3.30
N GLY A 357 -8.64 -14.96 -4.56
CA GLY A 357 -8.96 -16.11 -5.40
C GLY A 357 -10.42 -16.55 -5.31
N SER A 358 -11.19 -16.02 -4.35
CA SER A 358 -12.60 -16.35 -4.16
C SER A 358 -13.53 -15.14 -4.20
N ARG A 359 -13.03 -13.96 -3.82
CA ARG A 359 -13.85 -12.75 -3.59
C ARG A 359 -13.03 -11.49 -3.88
N LEU A 360 -13.73 -10.42 -4.22
CA LEU A 360 -13.18 -9.08 -4.19
C LEU A 360 -13.41 -8.49 -2.79
N SER A 361 -12.34 -8.12 -2.12
CA SER A 361 -12.35 -7.67 -0.72
C SER A 361 -11.49 -6.43 -0.51
N LEU A 362 -11.77 -5.72 0.57
CA LEU A 362 -11.00 -4.59 1.08
C LEU A 362 -10.35 -4.98 2.40
N SER A 363 -9.06 -4.73 2.53
CA SER A 363 -8.31 -4.88 3.78
C SER A 363 -7.74 -3.54 4.23
N PHE A 364 -7.67 -3.35 5.55
CA PHE A 364 -7.32 -2.08 6.15
C PHE A 364 -6.06 -2.18 7.02
N TYR A 365 -5.03 -1.44 6.67
CA TYR A 365 -3.75 -1.46 7.37
C TYR A 365 -3.43 -0.09 8.00
N PRO A 366 -2.79 -0.05 9.17
CA PRO A 366 -2.24 1.19 9.73
C PRO A 366 -1.17 1.79 8.80
N PRO A 367 -0.82 3.08 8.95
CA PRO A 367 0.19 3.73 8.11
C PRO A 367 1.55 3.02 8.05
N ASP A 368 1.90 2.26 9.09
CA ASP A 368 3.13 1.47 9.21
C ASP A 368 3.01 0.03 8.68
N PHE A 369 1.85 -0.36 8.14
CA PHE A 369 1.52 -1.71 7.67
C PHE A 369 1.67 -2.83 8.72
N SER A 370 1.64 -2.48 10.00
CA SER A 370 1.51 -3.45 11.09
C SER A 370 0.13 -4.15 11.06
N THR A 371 -0.24 -4.86 12.13
CA THR A 371 -1.46 -5.66 12.20
C THR A 371 -2.69 -4.85 11.79
N LYS A 372 -3.59 -5.47 11.00
CA LYS A 372 -4.83 -4.85 10.51
C LYS A 372 -5.60 -4.21 11.66
N ILE A 373 -6.15 -3.02 11.40
CA ILE A 373 -6.94 -2.26 12.40
C ILE A 373 -8.41 -2.59 12.30
N TYR A 374 -8.92 -2.80 11.07
CA TYR A 374 -10.34 -2.97 10.79
C TYR A 374 -10.62 -4.30 10.10
N ASN A 375 -11.82 -4.83 10.34
CA ASN A 375 -12.30 -6.04 9.66
C ASN A 375 -12.30 -5.85 8.15
N ASP A 376 -11.96 -6.92 7.42
CA ASP A 376 -12.08 -6.93 5.96
C ASP A 376 -13.55 -6.70 5.53
N VAL A 377 -13.73 -5.94 4.45
CA VAL A 377 -15.05 -5.68 3.86
C VAL A 377 -15.13 -6.39 2.51
N GLN A 378 -16.12 -7.26 2.34
CA GLN A 378 -16.33 -7.95 1.06
C GLN A 378 -17.18 -7.09 0.12
N LEU A 379 -16.69 -6.86 -1.10
CA LEU A 379 -17.41 -6.10 -2.13
C LEU A 379 -18.20 -7.01 -3.07
N SER A 380 -17.64 -8.16 -3.43
CA SER A 380 -18.26 -9.05 -4.42
C SER A 380 -17.75 -10.48 -4.28
N THR A 381 -18.48 -11.42 -4.88
CA THR A 381 -18.06 -12.81 -5.08
C THR A 381 -17.28 -13.02 -6.39
N SER A 382 -16.98 -11.95 -7.13
CA SER A 382 -16.12 -12.04 -8.33
C SER A 382 -14.69 -12.47 -7.98
N THR A 383 -14.13 -13.36 -8.80
CA THR A 383 -12.76 -13.92 -8.68
C THR A 383 -11.79 -13.35 -9.71
N VAL A 384 -12.21 -12.33 -10.45
CA VAL A 384 -11.33 -11.68 -11.42
C VAL A 384 -10.47 -10.65 -10.69
N GLU A 385 -9.16 -10.80 -10.84
CA GLU A 385 -8.13 -9.89 -10.31
C GLU A 385 -8.10 -8.55 -11.04
N GLY A 386 -7.32 -7.61 -10.49
CA GLY A 386 -7.12 -6.27 -11.03
C GLY A 386 -8.18 -5.25 -10.64
N PRO A 387 -8.55 -5.11 -9.35
CA PRO A 387 -9.35 -3.98 -8.90
C PRO A 387 -8.61 -2.65 -9.09
N GLY A 388 -9.37 -1.59 -9.35
CA GLY A 388 -8.94 -0.20 -9.28
C GLY A 388 -9.88 0.60 -8.41
N ILE A 389 -9.40 1.07 -7.25
CA ILE A 389 -10.13 1.93 -6.35
C ILE A 389 -10.21 3.33 -6.94
N VAL A 390 -11.39 3.93 -6.85
CA VAL A 390 -11.66 5.31 -7.22
C VAL A 390 -11.11 6.23 -6.15
N SER A 391 -10.11 7.04 -6.52
CA SER A 391 -9.39 7.89 -5.57
C SER A 391 -9.30 9.33 -6.05
N ARG A 392 -8.93 10.22 -5.12
CA ARG A 392 -8.44 11.56 -5.41
C ARG A 392 -7.13 11.50 -6.23
N PRO A 393 -6.66 12.63 -6.81
CA PRO A 393 -5.44 12.63 -7.59
C PRO A 393 -4.17 12.15 -6.85
N ASP A 394 -4.11 12.30 -5.53
CA ASP A 394 -3.03 11.84 -4.64
C ASP A 394 -3.19 10.37 -4.18
N LYS A 395 -4.20 9.64 -4.69
CA LYS A 395 -4.57 8.28 -4.27
C LYS A 395 -5.01 8.19 -2.80
N HIS A 396 -5.67 9.24 -2.34
CA HIS A 396 -6.46 9.20 -1.12
C HIS A 396 -7.96 8.98 -1.43
N SER A 397 -8.73 8.55 -0.44
CA SER A 397 -10.17 8.36 -0.56
C SER A 397 -10.90 9.61 -1.03
N VAL A 398 -11.90 9.44 -1.89
CA VAL A 398 -12.81 10.52 -2.28
C VAL A 398 -13.77 10.89 -1.15
N VAL A 399 -14.26 12.13 -1.15
CA VAL A 399 -15.24 12.63 -0.19
C VAL A 399 -16.64 12.08 -0.51
N SER A 400 -17.44 11.77 0.51
CA SER A 400 -18.85 11.41 0.35
C SER A 400 -19.61 12.45 -0.47
N SER A 401 -20.51 12.00 -1.34
CA SER A 401 -21.37 12.88 -2.15
C SER A 401 -22.30 13.75 -1.30
N THR A 402 -22.58 13.34 -0.06
CA THR A 402 -23.34 14.13 0.92
C THR A 402 -22.50 15.20 1.63
N GLY A 403 -21.19 15.23 1.38
CA GLY A 403 -20.23 16.12 2.04
C GLY A 403 -20.00 15.80 3.51
N GLN A 404 -20.45 14.65 3.99
CA GLN A 404 -20.22 14.19 5.35
C GLN A 404 -18.86 13.49 5.46
N CYS A 405 -18.12 13.77 6.53
CA CYS A 405 -16.84 13.13 6.82
C CYS A 405 -16.97 11.87 7.70
N SER A 406 -18.19 11.58 8.19
CA SER A 406 -18.53 10.39 8.98
C SER A 406 -18.70 9.12 8.17
N THR A 407 -18.75 9.24 6.84
CA THR A 407 -18.98 8.14 5.90
C THR A 407 -17.92 8.18 4.81
N LEU A 408 -17.33 7.02 4.53
CA LEU A 408 -16.28 6.84 3.54
C LEU A 408 -16.82 6.05 2.35
N PRO A 409 -17.08 6.68 1.19
CA PRO A 409 -17.37 5.94 -0.03
C PRO A 409 -16.12 5.21 -0.51
N ILE A 410 -16.26 3.94 -0.84
CA ILE A 410 -15.22 3.15 -1.49
C ILE A 410 -15.84 2.53 -2.74
N ASP A 411 -15.49 3.10 -3.89
CA ASP A 411 -15.89 2.61 -5.20
C ASP A 411 -14.68 1.95 -5.89
N VAL A 412 -14.94 0.86 -6.59
CA VAL A 412 -13.95 0.05 -7.29
C VAL A 412 -14.45 -0.24 -8.69
N ILE A 413 -13.59 -0.06 -9.69
CA ILE A 413 -13.77 -0.65 -11.02
C ILE A 413 -12.98 -1.96 -11.05
N ASN A 414 -13.65 -3.06 -11.35
CA ASN A 414 -12.98 -4.36 -11.48
C ASN A 414 -13.48 -5.12 -12.71
N ALA A 415 -12.63 -5.97 -13.27
CA ALA A 415 -13.07 -6.93 -14.28
C ALA A 415 -14.09 -7.91 -13.66
N THR A 416 -15.08 -8.33 -14.46
CA THR A 416 -16.16 -9.21 -13.99
C THR A 416 -16.32 -10.46 -14.85
N ALA A 417 -15.60 -10.56 -15.96
CA ALA A 417 -15.64 -11.71 -16.83
C ALA A 417 -14.25 -12.06 -17.35
N ARG A 418 -14.14 -13.25 -17.95
CA ARG A 418 -12.95 -13.71 -18.66
C ARG A 418 -13.33 -14.12 -20.09
N ASN A 419 -12.56 -13.66 -21.07
CA ASN A 419 -12.75 -14.01 -22.48
C ASN A 419 -12.26 -15.45 -22.76
N PHE A 420 -13.03 -16.25 -23.51
CA PHE A 420 -12.62 -17.57 -23.97
C PHE A 420 -11.89 -17.49 -25.33
N PRO A 421 -10.86 -18.32 -25.61
CA PRO A 421 -10.25 -19.38 -24.78
C PRO A 421 -9.09 -18.90 -23.89
N ARG A 422 -8.66 -17.64 -24.02
CA ARG A 422 -7.46 -17.11 -23.34
C ARG A 422 -7.64 -16.87 -21.83
N MET A 423 -8.87 -16.94 -21.32
CA MET A 423 -9.26 -16.65 -19.93
C MET A 423 -8.83 -15.25 -19.44
N SER A 424 -8.67 -14.32 -20.39
CA SER A 424 -8.24 -12.94 -20.17
C SER A 424 -9.31 -12.12 -19.45
N PRO A 425 -8.97 -11.34 -18.40
CA PRO A 425 -9.90 -10.41 -17.77
C PRO A 425 -10.54 -9.44 -18.79
N THR A 426 -11.83 -9.18 -18.60
CA THR A 426 -12.59 -8.22 -19.39
C THR A 426 -13.83 -7.76 -18.62
N ASN A 427 -14.63 -6.90 -19.25
CA ASN A 427 -15.88 -6.37 -18.72
C ASN A 427 -15.66 -5.65 -17.39
N LEU A 428 -14.97 -4.52 -17.44
CA LEU A 428 -14.80 -3.66 -16.27
C LEU A 428 -16.16 -3.15 -15.83
N ALA A 429 -16.50 -3.33 -14.57
CA ALA A 429 -17.76 -2.90 -13.97
C ALA A 429 -17.49 -2.14 -12.67
N HIS A 430 -18.43 -1.25 -12.32
CA HIS A 430 -18.39 -0.48 -11.09
C HIS A 430 -19.09 -1.23 -9.96
N ILE A 431 -18.42 -1.29 -8.81
CA ILE A 431 -18.92 -1.86 -7.55
C ILE A 431 -18.52 -0.88 -6.44
N GLY A 432 -19.44 -0.53 -5.54
CA GLY A 432 -19.19 0.44 -4.50
C GLY A 432 -19.86 0.09 -3.18
N ILE A 433 -19.36 0.65 -2.10
CA ILE A 433 -19.91 0.53 -0.76
C ILE A 433 -19.54 1.77 0.06
N ASP A 434 -20.41 2.15 0.98
CA ASP A 434 -20.06 3.11 2.02
C ASP A 434 -19.62 2.39 3.28
N VAL A 435 -18.55 2.90 3.90
CA VAL A 435 -17.98 2.37 5.13
C VAL A 435 -18.00 3.44 6.22
N SER A 436 -18.33 3.06 7.45
CA SER A 436 -18.11 3.91 8.63
C SER A 436 -17.54 3.09 9.79
N ALA A 437 -16.70 3.74 10.60
CA ALA A 437 -16.12 3.17 11.82
C ALA A 437 -16.68 3.84 13.08
N GLY A 438 -17.98 4.24 13.05
CA GLY A 438 -18.57 5.08 14.09
C GLY A 438 -17.99 6.50 14.11
N MET A 439 -17.53 6.98 12.96
CA MET A 439 -16.89 8.28 12.79
C MET A 439 -17.89 9.41 13.02
N ASN A 440 -17.51 10.43 13.78
CA ASN A 440 -18.26 11.69 13.92
C ASN A 440 -17.35 12.86 13.53
N CYS A 441 -17.81 13.71 12.62
CA CYS A 441 -17.10 14.91 12.19
C CYS A 441 -16.76 15.84 13.36
N GLU A 442 -17.64 15.97 14.35
CA GLU A 442 -17.46 16.87 15.49
C GLU A 442 -16.30 16.43 16.42
N SER A 443 -16.00 15.13 16.44
CA SER A 443 -14.94 14.57 17.29
C SER A 443 -13.60 14.43 16.57
N MET A 444 -13.55 14.67 15.26
CA MET A 444 -12.31 14.60 14.49
C MET A 444 -11.42 15.80 14.75
N LEU A 445 -10.11 15.57 14.69
CA LEU A 445 -9.15 16.68 14.75
C LEU A 445 -9.32 17.59 13.52
N PRO A 446 -9.17 18.92 13.66
CA PRO A 446 -9.22 19.86 12.54
C PRO A 446 -8.29 19.49 11.38
N SER A 447 -7.10 18.95 11.69
CA SER A 447 -6.15 18.47 10.67
C SER A 447 -6.66 17.25 9.92
N GLN A 448 -7.34 16.33 10.60
CA GLN A 448 -7.94 15.15 9.97
C GLN A 448 -9.09 15.57 9.03
N ILE A 449 -9.95 16.47 9.49
CA ILE A 449 -11.02 17.04 8.66
C ILE A 449 -10.41 17.73 7.44
N ALA A 450 -9.39 18.57 7.62
CA ALA A 450 -8.74 19.24 6.51
C ALA A 450 -8.15 18.24 5.49
N ASN A 451 -7.51 17.16 5.95
CA ASN A 451 -6.96 16.14 5.09
C ASN A 451 -8.04 15.41 4.27
N ILE A 452 -9.22 15.14 4.83
CA ILE A 452 -10.35 14.53 4.10
C ILE A 452 -10.76 15.39 2.90
N TYR A 453 -10.76 16.71 3.08
CA TYR A 453 -11.17 17.67 2.05
C TYR A 453 -10.03 18.22 1.20
N GLU A 454 -8.78 17.79 1.41
CA GLU A 454 -7.61 18.28 0.67
C GLU A 454 -7.82 18.17 -0.85
N GLY A 455 -7.52 19.26 -1.57
CA GLY A 455 -7.73 19.35 -3.02
C GLY A 455 -9.17 19.63 -3.48
N TYR A 456 -10.15 19.71 -2.57
CA TYR A 456 -11.53 20.04 -2.92
C TYR A 456 -11.82 21.54 -2.85
N GLY A 457 -12.74 21.95 -3.73
CA GLY A 457 -13.45 23.23 -3.66
C GLY A 457 -14.68 23.08 -2.76
N ILE A 458 -14.69 23.75 -1.62
CA ILE A 458 -15.75 23.69 -0.63
C ILE A 458 -16.76 24.81 -0.86
N LYS A 459 -18.03 24.42 -0.90
CA LYS A 459 -19.18 25.32 -0.86
C LYS A 459 -19.94 25.09 0.44
N ALA A 460 -20.21 26.16 1.18
CA ALA A 460 -21.05 26.12 2.37
C ALA A 460 -21.98 27.34 2.37
N ALA A 461 -23.21 27.15 2.85
CA ALA A 461 -24.23 28.20 2.81
C ALA A 461 -23.78 29.45 3.58
N GLY A 462 -23.85 30.62 2.94
CA GLY A 462 -23.46 31.90 3.55
C GLY A 462 -21.95 32.12 3.75
N LEU A 463 -21.10 31.22 3.26
CA LEU A 463 -19.66 31.24 3.49
C LEU A 463 -18.86 31.41 2.18
N PRO A 464 -17.62 31.94 2.25
CA PRO A 464 -16.77 32.09 1.08
C PRO A 464 -16.46 30.76 0.39
N LEU A 465 -16.27 30.81 -0.93
CA LEU A 465 -15.78 29.67 -1.69
C LEU A 465 -14.34 29.37 -1.28
N THR A 466 -14.04 28.10 -0.97
CA THR A 466 -12.76 27.70 -0.39
C THR A 466 -12.10 26.60 -1.21
N PHE A 467 -10.79 26.66 -1.39
CA PHE A 467 -9.96 25.53 -1.80
C PHE A 467 -9.21 25.00 -0.58
N VAL A 468 -9.28 23.71 -0.30
CA VAL A 468 -8.49 23.14 0.79
C VAL A 468 -7.12 22.77 0.26
N VAL A 469 -6.08 23.36 0.85
CA VAL A 469 -4.70 23.13 0.46
C VAL A 469 -3.78 23.19 1.67
N SER A 470 -2.88 22.22 1.77
CA SER A 470 -1.92 22.08 2.85
C SER A 470 -2.59 22.08 4.23
N GLY A 471 -3.75 21.41 4.34
CA GLY A 471 -4.50 21.30 5.60
C GLY A 471 -5.20 22.60 6.04
N THR A 472 -5.39 23.55 5.12
CA THR A 472 -6.02 24.84 5.42
C THR A 472 -7.01 25.28 4.35
N ARG A 473 -7.98 26.12 4.73
CA ARG A 473 -8.87 26.80 3.76
C ARG A 473 -8.18 28.01 3.13
N PHE A 474 -8.05 27.94 1.80
CA PHE A 474 -7.70 29.06 0.93
C PHE A 474 -8.98 29.64 0.33
N GLN A 475 -9.47 30.71 0.94
CA GLN A 475 -10.73 31.35 0.57
C GLN A 475 -10.54 32.24 -0.66
N VAL A 476 -11.52 32.30 -1.55
CA VAL A 476 -11.52 33.18 -2.71
C VAL A 476 -12.83 33.93 -2.84
N ASP A 477 -12.75 35.20 -3.23
CA ASP A 477 -13.93 36.05 -3.44
C ASP A 477 -14.59 35.81 -4.82
N SER A 478 -13.98 34.98 -5.68
CA SER A 478 -14.44 34.74 -7.05
C SER A 478 -14.26 33.30 -7.48
N ILE A 479 -15.23 32.79 -8.25
CA ILE A 479 -15.14 31.48 -8.90
C ILE A 479 -14.05 31.41 -9.97
N ARG A 480 -13.55 32.55 -10.50
CA ARG A 480 -12.59 32.54 -11.63
C ARG A 480 -11.23 31.96 -11.23
N PRO A 481 -10.54 32.44 -10.17
CA PRO A 481 -9.32 31.79 -9.67
C PRO A 481 -9.55 30.33 -9.27
N MET A 482 -10.70 30.02 -8.66
CA MET A 482 -11.00 28.69 -8.16
C MET A 482 -10.96 27.60 -9.23
N LYS A 483 -11.44 27.91 -10.45
CA LYS A 483 -11.46 26.95 -11.57
C LYS A 483 -10.07 26.47 -11.98
N PHE A 484 -9.01 27.19 -11.62
CA PHE A 484 -7.63 26.75 -11.83
C PHE A 484 -7.06 25.98 -10.67
N LEU A 485 -7.65 26.01 -9.48
CA LEU A 485 -7.15 25.29 -8.31
C LEU A 485 -7.73 23.88 -8.23
N THR A 486 -9.01 23.73 -8.55
CA THR A 486 -9.69 22.44 -8.49
C THR A 486 -10.85 22.37 -9.46
N LYS A 487 -11.19 21.14 -9.86
CA LYS A 487 -12.42 20.79 -10.56
C LYS A 487 -13.39 20.00 -9.67
N ASN A 488 -12.92 19.52 -8.52
CA ASN A 488 -13.69 18.73 -7.58
C ASN A 488 -14.34 19.68 -6.59
N PHE A 489 -15.67 19.80 -6.64
CA PHE A 489 -16.42 20.61 -5.69
C PHE A 489 -17.30 19.71 -4.82
N ILE A 490 -17.41 20.07 -3.55
CA ILE A 490 -18.32 19.42 -2.62
C ILE A 490 -19.04 20.46 -1.75
N GLU A 491 -20.30 20.21 -1.46
CA GLU A 491 -21.09 21.00 -0.54
C GLU A 491 -20.95 20.41 0.87
N VAL A 492 -20.70 21.27 1.85
CA VAL A 492 -20.57 20.87 3.27
C VAL A 492 -21.37 21.81 4.15
N THR A 493 -21.60 21.40 5.40
CA THR A 493 -22.24 22.26 6.38
C THR A 493 -21.29 23.37 6.86
N PRO A 494 -21.81 24.50 7.36
CA PRO A 494 -20.98 25.55 7.97
C PRO A 494 -20.05 25.03 9.07
N GLU A 495 -20.48 24.05 9.86
CA GLU A 495 -19.69 23.45 10.94
C GLU A 495 -18.44 22.76 10.39
N ILE A 496 -18.58 21.94 9.35
CA ILE A 496 -17.46 21.29 8.67
C ILE A 496 -16.53 22.33 8.06
N PHE A 497 -17.08 23.36 7.42
CA PHE A 497 -16.28 24.45 6.84
C PHE A 497 -15.42 25.16 7.90
N HIS A 498 -15.98 25.42 9.09
CA HIS A 498 -15.27 26.07 10.18
C HIS A 498 -14.29 25.15 10.92
N ALA A 499 -14.51 23.83 10.84
CA ALA A 499 -13.57 22.85 11.37
C ALA A 499 -12.28 22.73 10.55
N ILE A 500 -12.30 23.15 9.26
CA ILE A 500 -11.08 23.26 8.44
C ILE A 500 -10.31 24.54 8.84
N PRO A 501 -9.03 24.43 9.28
CA PRO A 501 -8.25 25.57 9.74
C PRO A 501 -8.10 26.69 8.69
N TYR A 502 -8.21 27.95 9.11
CA TYR A 502 -8.00 29.10 8.22
C TYR A 502 -6.56 29.20 7.72
N GLY A 503 -6.39 29.35 6.40
CA GLY A 503 -5.10 29.57 5.76
C GLY A 503 -4.91 31.00 5.29
N ALA A 504 -5.72 31.43 4.30
CA ALA A 504 -5.64 32.75 3.70
C ALA A 504 -6.92 33.10 2.94
N SER A 505 -7.09 34.39 2.61
CA SER A 505 -8.14 34.88 1.72
C SER A 505 -7.54 35.61 0.51
N LEU A 506 -7.88 35.16 -0.70
CA LEU A 506 -7.52 35.79 -1.95
C LEU A 506 -8.59 36.80 -2.35
N LYS A 507 -8.29 38.08 -2.09
CA LYS A 507 -9.09 39.20 -2.59
C LYS A 507 -8.74 39.54 -4.04
N VAL A 508 -9.71 40.07 -4.77
CA VAL A 508 -9.47 40.59 -6.13
C VAL A 508 -8.39 41.67 -6.08
N GLY A 509 -7.40 41.57 -6.95
CA GLY A 509 -6.27 42.50 -6.99
C GLY A 509 -5.24 42.31 -5.87
N ALA A 510 -5.25 41.17 -5.17
CA ALA A 510 -4.25 40.86 -4.14
C ALA A 510 -2.81 41.05 -4.65
N PRO A 511 -1.88 41.51 -3.79
CA PRO A 511 -0.50 41.74 -4.18
C PRO A 511 0.18 40.43 -4.60
N VAL A 512 0.98 40.52 -5.67
CA VAL A 512 1.78 39.41 -6.18
C VAL A 512 3.22 39.90 -6.31
N ILE A 513 4.14 39.11 -5.79
CA ILE A 513 5.58 39.35 -5.93
C ILE A 513 6.19 38.32 -6.87
N GLY A 514 7.22 38.72 -7.60
CA GLY A 514 7.98 37.84 -8.47
C GLY A 514 9.45 38.21 -8.48
N THR A 515 10.31 37.23 -8.75
CA THR A 515 11.75 37.46 -8.97
C THR A 515 12.25 36.45 -10.01
N THR A 516 13.35 36.78 -10.69
CA THR A 516 13.87 35.95 -11.78
C THR A 516 14.25 34.56 -11.27
N GLY A 517 13.80 33.51 -11.97
CA GLY A 517 14.08 32.12 -11.61
C GLY A 517 13.19 31.53 -10.51
N GLN A 518 12.28 32.32 -9.94
CA GLN A 518 11.30 31.87 -8.94
C GLN A 518 9.88 31.96 -9.50
N PRO A 519 8.95 31.09 -9.04
CA PRO A 519 7.54 31.27 -9.34
C PRO A 519 7.02 32.61 -8.80
N ALA A 520 6.08 33.23 -9.51
CA ALA A 520 5.32 34.35 -8.93
C ALA A 520 4.49 33.84 -7.74
N ALA A 521 4.26 34.69 -6.75
CA ALA A 521 3.55 34.31 -5.53
C ALA A 521 2.59 35.39 -5.06
N PHE A 522 1.37 35.01 -4.69
CA PHE A 522 0.48 35.91 -3.94
C PHE A 522 1.06 36.17 -2.56
N LEU A 523 1.08 37.42 -2.13
CA LEU A 523 1.49 37.78 -0.77
C LEU A 523 0.24 37.94 0.09
N LEU A 524 -0.08 36.90 0.87
CA LEU A 524 -1.30 36.82 1.67
C LEU A 524 -0.92 36.46 3.11
N GLU A 525 -1.50 37.16 4.09
CA GLU A 525 -1.24 36.90 5.52
C GLU A 525 0.28 36.88 5.85
N SER A 526 1.02 37.83 5.28
CA SER A 526 2.50 37.95 5.42
C SER A 526 3.30 36.74 4.93
N ALA A 527 2.70 35.86 4.12
CA ALA A 527 3.36 34.70 3.55
C ALA A 527 3.20 34.70 2.02
N LYS A 528 4.19 34.13 1.32
CA LYS A 528 4.14 33.97 -0.13
C LYS A 528 3.49 32.62 -0.47
N TRP A 529 2.51 32.66 -1.36
CA TRP A 529 1.79 31.52 -1.93
C TRP A 529 2.17 31.40 -3.41
N PRO A 530 3.21 30.60 -3.74
CA PRO A 530 3.67 30.45 -5.11
C PRO A 530 2.58 29.87 -6.01
N VAL A 531 2.55 30.25 -7.29
CA VAL A 531 1.60 29.70 -8.26
C VAL A 531 2.36 29.02 -9.41
N SER A 532 1.86 27.87 -9.88
CA SER A 532 2.51 27.13 -10.98
C SER A 532 2.25 27.74 -12.36
N GLY A 533 1.42 28.78 -12.47
CA GLY A 533 1.19 29.48 -13.73
C GLY A 533 0.53 30.86 -13.57
N PRO A 534 0.71 31.77 -14.53
CA PRO A 534 0.26 33.16 -14.42
C PRO A 534 -1.26 33.35 -14.64
N LYS A 535 -1.99 32.30 -15.07
CA LYS A 535 -3.43 32.39 -15.38
C LYS A 535 -4.25 32.84 -14.18
N ILE A 536 -3.99 32.26 -13.00
CA ILE A 536 -4.70 32.60 -11.76
C ILE A 536 -4.48 34.06 -11.34
N ILE A 537 -3.26 34.59 -11.54
CA ILE A 537 -2.92 35.99 -11.23
C ILE A 537 -3.74 36.95 -12.11
N ARG A 538 -3.80 36.68 -13.41
CA ARG A 538 -4.57 37.49 -14.37
C ARG A 538 -6.06 37.45 -14.08
N ASP A 539 -6.62 36.28 -13.82
CA ASP A 539 -8.06 36.12 -13.54
C ASP A 539 -8.46 36.73 -12.19
N ASN A 540 -7.53 36.81 -11.23
CA ASN A 540 -7.70 37.55 -9.99
C ASN A 540 -7.57 39.08 -10.16
N LYS A 541 -7.22 39.57 -11.36
CA LYS A 541 -6.91 40.99 -11.64
C LYS A 541 -5.73 41.53 -10.81
N SER A 542 -4.80 40.64 -10.43
CA SER A 542 -3.58 41.01 -9.73
C SER A 542 -2.47 41.37 -10.71
N SER A 543 -1.52 42.19 -10.26
CA SER A 543 -0.32 42.56 -11.04
C SER A 543 0.94 42.11 -10.30
N ILE A 544 1.93 41.60 -11.04
CA ILE A 544 3.19 41.11 -10.48
C ILE A 544 4.11 42.31 -10.25
N LYS A 545 4.54 42.52 -9.01
CA LYS A 545 5.63 43.42 -8.65
C LYS A 545 6.94 42.62 -8.64
N MET A 546 7.90 43.00 -9.49
CA MET A 546 9.24 42.42 -9.45
C MET A 546 10.00 42.96 -8.23
N VAL A 547 10.61 42.06 -7.47
CA VAL A 547 11.37 42.38 -6.24
C VAL A 547 12.75 41.70 -6.24
N PRO A 548 13.74 42.24 -5.53
CA PRO A 548 15.02 41.57 -5.31
C PRO A 548 14.83 40.19 -4.66
N LEU A 549 15.72 39.24 -4.96
CA LEU A 549 15.65 37.89 -4.41
C LEU A 549 15.63 37.89 -2.86
N ALA A 550 16.42 38.76 -2.22
CA ALA A 550 16.43 38.90 -0.76
C ALA A 550 15.06 39.31 -0.17
N GLU A 551 14.30 40.18 -0.87
CA GLU A 551 12.94 40.55 -0.45
C GLU A 551 12.00 39.36 -0.66
N TYR A 552 12.09 38.67 -1.80
CA TYR A 552 11.29 37.48 -2.09
C TYR A 552 11.49 36.38 -1.03
N ASP A 553 12.75 36.13 -0.64
CA ASP A 553 13.13 35.10 0.33
C ASP A 553 12.82 35.49 1.78
N SER A 554 12.64 36.79 2.08
CA SER A 554 12.26 37.25 3.42
C SER A 554 10.86 36.80 3.86
N TYR A 555 9.98 36.45 2.91
CA TYR A 555 8.63 35.98 3.21
C TYR A 555 8.59 34.46 3.42
N PRO A 556 7.91 33.98 4.48
CA PRO A 556 7.62 32.55 4.66
C PRO A 556 6.89 31.96 3.45
N THR A 557 7.36 30.80 2.97
CA THR A 557 6.77 30.09 1.84
C THR A 557 5.64 29.17 2.28
N LYS A 558 4.46 29.35 1.72
CA LYS A 558 3.34 28.39 1.82
C LYS A 558 3.39 27.38 0.68
N HIS A 559 2.58 26.34 0.78
CA HIS A 559 2.44 25.34 -0.27
C HIS A 559 2.06 26.00 -1.60
N SER A 560 2.64 25.52 -2.69
CA SER A 560 2.40 26.09 -4.02
C SER A 560 0.98 25.78 -4.48
N LEU A 561 0.33 26.77 -5.09
CA LEU A 561 -0.96 26.63 -5.74
C LEU A 561 -0.74 26.06 -7.14
N TYR A 562 -0.81 24.74 -7.25
CA TYR A 562 -0.68 24.03 -8.51
C TYR A 562 -1.96 24.12 -9.33
N LEU A 563 -1.86 24.70 -10.52
CA LEU A 563 -3.02 24.89 -11.38
C LEU A 563 -3.41 23.59 -12.09
N VAL A 564 -4.70 23.25 -12.04
CA VAL A 564 -5.31 22.18 -12.83
C VAL A 564 -5.65 22.66 -14.25
N GLN A 565 -5.41 21.80 -15.24
CA GLN A 565 -5.60 22.11 -16.67
C GLN A 565 -7.03 21.90 -17.16
#